data_AF-A0AAV1GR82-F1
#
_entry.id   AF-A0AAV1GR82-F1
#
_cell.length_a   1.000
_cell.length_b   1.000
_cell.length_c   1.000
_cell.angle_alpha   90.00
_cell.angle_beta   90.00
_cell.angle_gamma   90.00
#
_symmetry.space_group_name_H-M   'P 1'
#
loop_
_entity.id
_entity.type
_entity.pdbx_description
1 polymer ?
#
loop_
_entity_poly.entity_id
_entity_poly.type
_entity_poly.pdbx_seq_one_letter_code
_entity_poly.pdbx_strand_id
1 'polypeptide(L)'
;MGKDVLVYVTACPVCARKKVPKHAPHGQLCPLSVPHRPWSNISVDFVTGLPNSEGNTTVFKVVHRFSKMVHFIPMPKLSSAKGTVEAMLSHVFRVHGFLSDVVSD
;
A
#
# COMPACT_ATOMS: atom_id res chain seq x y z
N MET A 1 11.10 -44.18 15.11
CA MET A 1 11.20 -43.09 16.10
C MET A 1 10.91 -41.71 15.51
N GLY A 2 11.73 -41.14 14.61
CA GLY A 2 11.47 -39.80 14.06
C GLY A 2 10.17 -39.65 13.25
N LYS A 3 9.79 -40.69 12.49
CA LYS A 3 8.52 -40.73 11.73
C LYS A 3 7.29 -40.76 12.64
N ASP A 4 7.35 -41.53 13.72
CA ASP A 4 6.23 -41.67 14.67
C ASP A 4 5.97 -40.36 15.42
N VAL A 5 7.04 -39.67 15.80
CA VAL A 5 6.98 -38.33 16.38
C VAL A 5 6.36 -37.33 15.39
N LEU A 6 6.74 -37.39 14.11
CA LEU A 6 6.17 -36.51 13.09
C LEU A 6 4.65 -36.73 12.97
N VAL A 7 4.21 -37.98 12.83
CA VAL A 7 2.79 -38.35 12.71
C VAL A 7 2.00 -37.85 13.93
N TYR A 8 2.52 -38.08 15.13
CA TYR A 8 1.91 -37.63 16.38
C TYR A 8 1.78 -36.10 16.44
N VAL A 9 2.85 -35.37 16.12
CA VAL A 9 2.86 -33.90 16.15
C VAL A 9 1.95 -33.31 15.07
N THR A 10 1.87 -33.91 13.88
CA THR A 10 0.97 -33.45 12.81
C THR A 10 -0.50 -33.69 13.10
N ALA A 11 -0.84 -34.78 13.81
CA ALA A 11 -2.22 -35.10 14.18
C ALA A 11 -2.69 -34.32 15.43
N CYS A 12 -1.78 -33.72 16.20
CA CYS A 12 -2.11 -33.02 17.43
C CYS A 12 -2.77 -31.64 17.16
N PRO A 13 -4.04 -31.42 17.54
CA PRO A 13 -4.75 -30.16 17.26
C PRO A 13 -4.20 -28.97 18.06
N VAL A 14 -3.66 -29.21 19.25
CA VAL A 14 -3.01 -28.16 20.06
C VAL A 14 -1.74 -27.67 19.38
N CYS A 15 -0.93 -28.60 18.86
CA CYS A 15 0.27 -28.26 18.09
C CYS A 15 -0.10 -27.55 16.78
N ALA A 16 -1.10 -28.04 16.03
CA ALA A 16 -1.52 -27.41 14.78
C ALA A 16 -2.03 -25.97 14.96
N ARG A 17 -2.75 -25.68 16.05
CA ARG A 17 -3.27 -24.33 16.35
C ARG A 17 -2.21 -23.36 16.88
N LYS A 18 -1.24 -23.85 17.65
CA LYS A 18 -0.22 -23.00 18.29
C LYS A 18 1.06 -22.87 17.48
N LYS A 19 1.38 -23.85 16.64
CA LYS A 19 2.57 -23.85 15.80
C LYS A 19 2.29 -23.07 14.52
N VAL A 20 2.56 -21.78 14.57
CA VAL A 20 2.53 -20.94 13.37
C VAL A 20 3.55 -21.48 12.37
N PRO A 21 3.20 -21.67 11.08
CA PRO A 21 4.16 -21.98 10.04
C PRO A 21 5.29 -20.95 10.08
N LYS A 22 6.55 -21.40 10.07
CA LYS A 22 7.70 -20.48 10.13
C LYS A 22 7.78 -19.57 8.90
N HIS A 23 7.15 -19.99 7.80
CA HIS A 23 6.98 -19.21 6.59
C HIS A 23 5.62 -19.52 5.98
N ALA A 24 4.98 -18.51 5.39
CA ALA A 24 3.92 -18.75 4.43
C ALA A 24 4.48 -19.57 3.24
N PRO A 25 3.65 -20.33 2.51
CA PRO A 25 4.07 -20.80 1.19
C PRO A 25 4.57 -19.60 0.40
N HIS A 26 5.70 -19.75 -0.29
CA HIS A 26 6.25 -18.68 -1.12
C HIS A 26 5.25 -18.48 -2.27
N GLY A 27 4.28 -17.61 -2.05
CA GLY A 27 3.27 -17.25 -3.05
C GLY A 27 3.96 -16.55 -4.19
N GLN A 28 3.47 -16.78 -5.41
CA GLN A 28 3.93 -16.04 -6.57
C GLN A 28 3.53 -14.58 -6.38
N LEU A 29 4.52 -13.68 -6.28
CA LEU A 29 4.25 -12.24 -6.30
C LEU A 29 3.61 -11.92 -7.66
N CYS A 30 2.48 -11.21 -7.63
CA CYS A 30 1.83 -10.69 -8.83
C CYS A 30 2.16 -9.19 -8.95
N PRO A 31 3.31 -8.83 -9.54
CA PRO A 31 3.68 -7.43 -9.66
C PRO A 31 2.75 -6.72 -10.62
N LEU A 32 2.47 -5.45 -10.33
CA LEU A 32 1.71 -4.59 -11.23
C LEU A 32 2.48 -4.37 -12.54
N SER A 33 1.75 -4.24 -13.65
CA SER A 33 2.34 -3.98 -14.97
C SER A 33 3.15 -2.68 -14.99
N VAL A 34 4.24 -2.67 -15.77
CA VAL A 34 5.07 -1.47 -15.93
C VAL A 34 4.32 -0.45 -16.79
N PRO A 35 4.18 0.82 -16.34
CA PRO A 35 3.51 1.85 -17.13
C PRO A 35 4.29 2.17 -18.41
N HIS A 36 3.58 2.46 -19.51
CA HIS A 36 4.20 2.82 -20.79
C HIS A 36 4.28 4.33 -21.04
N ARG A 37 3.50 5.13 -20.30
CA ARG A 37 3.41 6.58 -20.46
C ARG A 37 3.69 7.27 -19.11
N PRO A 38 4.50 8.33 -19.08
CA PRO A 38 4.65 9.14 -17.88
C PRO A 38 3.29 9.65 -17.40
N TRP A 39 3.07 9.57 -16.10
CA TRP A 39 1.86 9.96 -15.39
C TRP A 39 0.58 9.23 -15.81
N SER A 40 0.66 8.08 -16.50
CA SER A 40 -0.54 7.26 -16.72
C SER A 40 -0.94 6.42 -15.51
N ASN A 41 0.04 5.99 -14.70
CA ASN A 41 -0.21 5.12 -13.55
C ASN A 41 0.42 5.72 -12.29
N ILE A 42 -0.35 5.79 -11.23
CA ILE A 42 0.11 6.26 -9.92
C ILE A 42 -0.22 5.26 -8.82
N SER A 43 0.47 5.38 -7.70
CA SER A 43 0.05 4.81 -6.43
C SER A 43 -0.16 5.92 -5.41
N VAL A 44 -1.23 5.80 -4.63
CA VAL A 44 -1.60 6.79 -3.61
C VAL A 44 -1.53 6.16 -2.22
N ASP A 45 -1.23 6.97 -1.21
CA ASP A 45 -1.09 6.53 0.18
C ASP A 45 -1.18 7.73 1.14
N PHE A 46 -1.46 7.48 2.42
CA PHE A 46 -1.49 8.48 3.47
C PHE A 46 -0.47 8.18 4.56
N VAL A 47 0.36 9.16 4.86
CA VAL A 47 1.19 9.14 6.06
C VAL A 47 0.45 9.91 7.15
N THR A 48 -0.15 9.20 8.11
CA THR A 48 -0.92 9.79 9.22
C THR A 48 -0.13 9.79 10.53
N GLY A 49 -0.62 10.53 11.54
CA GLY A 49 -0.04 10.52 12.88
C GLY A 49 1.26 11.30 12.99
N LEU A 50 1.49 12.24 12.07
CA LEU A 50 2.65 13.12 12.12
C LEU A 50 2.44 14.21 13.18
N PRO A 51 3.52 14.75 13.77
CA PRO A 51 3.45 15.95 14.58
C PRO A 51 2.74 17.07 13.82
N ASN A 52 1.93 17.84 14.52
CA ASN A 52 1.22 18.96 13.92
C ASN A 52 2.22 19.99 13.37
N SER A 53 2.12 20.30 12.07
CA SER A 53 2.88 21.32 11.38
C SER A 53 1.91 22.25 10.65
N GLU A 54 1.78 23.49 11.12
CA GLU A 54 0.86 24.49 10.55
C GLU A 54 -0.60 24.00 10.42
N GLY A 55 -1.06 23.17 11.36
CA GLY A 55 -2.40 22.59 11.34
C GLY A 55 -2.50 21.29 10.55
N ASN A 56 -1.41 20.77 9.97
CA ASN A 56 -1.36 19.53 9.21
C ASN A 56 -0.75 18.38 10.02
N THR A 57 -1.43 17.24 10.05
CA THR A 57 -0.98 16.02 10.77
C THR A 57 -0.89 14.80 9.85
N THR A 58 -1.20 14.98 8.56
CA THR A 58 -1.23 13.93 7.55
C THR A 58 -0.58 14.43 6.27
N VAL A 59 0.11 13.55 5.55
CA VAL A 59 0.62 13.82 4.21
C VAL A 59 -0.01 12.84 3.23
N PHE A 60 -0.68 13.37 2.22
CA PHE A 60 -1.13 12.59 1.07
C PHE A 60 0.04 12.43 0.09
N LYS A 61 0.41 11.18 -0.17
CA LYS A 61 1.52 10.83 -1.04
C LYS A 61 0.98 10.30 -2.36
N VAL A 62 1.34 10.94 -3.46
CA VAL A 62 1.03 10.45 -4.81
C VAL A 62 2.32 10.13 -5.53
N VAL A 63 2.55 8.86 -5.81
CA VAL A 63 3.77 8.36 -6.44
C VAL A 63 3.50 8.00 -7.89
N HIS A 64 4.26 8.59 -8.80
CA HIS A 64 4.28 8.22 -10.19
C HIS A 64 4.99 6.87 -10.38
N ARG A 65 4.27 5.85 -10.88
CA ARG A 65 4.77 4.47 -10.88
C ARG A 65 5.96 4.23 -11.82
N PHE A 66 6.13 5.03 -12.87
CA PHE A 66 7.24 4.92 -13.82
C PHE A 66 8.52 5.60 -13.33
N SER A 67 8.50 6.91 -13.04
CA SER A 67 9.72 7.66 -12.66
C SER A 67 9.99 7.70 -11.15
N LYS A 68 9.06 7.24 -10.32
CA LYS A 68 9.08 7.37 -8.85
C LYS A 68 9.08 8.82 -8.33
N MET A 69 8.76 9.79 -9.18
CA MET A 69 8.46 11.16 -8.72
C MET A 69 7.26 11.15 -7.79
N VAL A 70 7.30 11.98 -6.75
CA VAL A 70 6.28 12.00 -5.69
C VAL A 70 5.74 13.41 -5.49
N HIS A 71 4.42 13.53 -5.34
CA HIS A 71 3.78 14.70 -4.74
C HIS A 71 3.49 14.40 -3.27
N PHE A 72 3.92 15.30 -2.39
CA PHE A 72 3.55 15.31 -0.99
C PHE A 72 2.61 16.48 -0.75
N ILE A 73 1.36 16.17 -0.40
CA ILE A 73 0.32 17.18 -0.19
C ILE A 73 -0.04 17.17 1.30
N PRO A 74 0.27 18.23 2.06
CA PRO A 74 -0.05 18.30 3.48
C PRO A 74 -1.57 18.40 3.68
N MET A 75 -2.08 17.74 4.71
CA MET A 75 -3.49 17.77 5.08
C MET A 75 -3.70 17.84 6.60
N PRO A 76 -4.77 18.51 7.06
CA PRO A 76 -5.09 18.61 8.48
C PRO A 76 -5.26 17.29 9.20
N LYS A 77 -5.87 16.33 8.51
CA LYS A 77 -6.17 14.97 9.00
C LYS A 77 -6.34 14.04 7.79
N LEU A 78 -6.57 12.76 8.07
CA LEU A 78 -7.01 11.81 7.04
C LEU A 78 -8.30 12.33 6.39
N SER A 79 -8.24 12.50 5.07
CA SER A 79 -9.32 13.10 4.29
C SER A 79 -10.38 12.06 3.92
N SER A 80 -11.60 12.53 3.63
CA SER A 80 -12.60 11.69 2.98
C SER A 80 -12.21 11.46 1.52
N ALA A 81 -12.78 10.42 0.89
CA ALA A 81 -12.55 10.13 -0.52
C ALA A 81 -12.76 11.36 -1.43
N LYS A 82 -13.78 12.17 -1.14
CA LYS A 82 -14.05 13.41 -1.87
C LYS A 82 -12.90 14.40 -1.74
N GLY A 83 -12.44 14.67 -0.51
CA GLY A 83 -11.34 15.61 -0.28
C GLY A 83 -10.02 15.10 -0.88
N THR A 84 -9.80 13.78 -0.91
CA THR A 84 -8.66 13.17 -1.61
C THR A 84 -8.71 13.42 -3.11
N VAL A 85 -9.87 13.23 -3.74
CA VAL A 85 -10.05 13.49 -5.17
C VAL A 85 -9.85 14.98 -5.47
N GLU A 86 -10.37 15.88 -4.65
CA GLU A 86 -10.16 17.33 -4.78
C GLU A 86 -8.66 17.70 -4.68
N ALA A 87 -7.93 17.08 -3.76
CA ALA A 87 -6.47 17.23 -3.64
C ALA A 87 -5.74 16.69 -4.88
N MET A 88 -6.13 15.52 -5.41
CA MET A 88 -5.55 14.96 -6.64
C MET A 88 -5.83 15.85 -7.85
N LEU A 89 -7.04 16.37 -8.00
CA LEU A 89 -7.40 17.26 -9.10
C LEU A 89 -6.55 18.53 -9.08
N SER A 90 -6.46 19.17 -7.91
CA SER A 90 -5.74 20.44 -7.74
C SER A 90 -4.22 20.30 -7.87
N HIS A 91 -3.62 19.24 -7.36
CA HIS A 91 -2.15 19.12 -7.27
C HIS A 91 -1.54 18.20 -8.34
N VAL A 92 -2.28 17.19 -8.80
CA VAL A 92 -1.76 16.17 -9.72
C VAL A 92 -2.34 16.34 -11.11
N PHE A 93 -3.67 16.29 -11.27
CA PHE A 93 -4.31 16.24 -12.59
C PHE A 93 -4.14 17.57 -13.32
N ARG A 94 -4.20 18.68 -12.59
CA ARG A 94 -3.91 20.02 -13.12
C ARG A 94 -2.54 20.11 -13.80
N VAL A 95 -1.54 19.38 -13.31
CA VAL A 95 -0.15 19.47 -13.78
C VAL A 95 0.16 18.39 -14.82
N HIS A 96 -0.31 17.16 -14.59
CA HIS A 96 0.11 15.98 -15.36
C HIS A 96 -0.96 15.43 -16.30
N GLY A 97 -2.18 15.95 -16.22
CA GLY A 97 -3.34 15.47 -16.97
C GLY A 97 -3.99 14.24 -16.34
N PHE A 98 -4.84 13.58 -17.12
CA PHE A 98 -5.61 12.42 -16.67
C PHE A 98 -4.77 11.15 -16.62
N LEU A 99 -5.04 10.37 -15.58
CA LEU A 99 -4.43 9.08 -15.32
C LEU A 99 -5.23 7.97 -16.00
N SER A 100 -4.58 6.85 -16.26
CA SER A 100 -5.21 5.60 -16.71
C SER A 100 -5.47 4.62 -15.56
N ASP A 101 -4.68 4.70 -14.49
CA ASP A 101 -4.68 3.71 -13.41
C ASP A 101 -4.21 4.33 -12.08
N VAL A 102 -4.89 3.95 -11.01
CA VAL A 102 -4.61 4.41 -9.64
C VAL A 102 -4.64 3.19 -8.73
N VAL A 103 -3.56 2.98 -7.97
CA VAL A 103 -3.47 1.91 -6.97
C VAL A 103 -3.45 2.53 -5.57
N SER A 104 -4.32 2.03 -4.70
CA SER A 104 -4.42 2.36 -3.27
C SER A 104 -4.44 1.06 -2.46
N ASP A 105 -4.14 1.14 -1.17
CA ASP A 105 -4.40 0.07 -0.20
C ASP A 105 -5.91 -0.14 0.08
#